data_AF-A0A9D3MKZ3-F1
#
_entry.id   AF-A0A9D3MKZ3-F1
#
_cell.length_a   1.000
_cell.length_b   1.000
_cell.length_c   1.000
_cell.angle_alpha   90.00
_cell.angle_beta   90.00
_cell.angle_gamma   90.00
#
_symmetry.space_group_name_H-M   'P 1'
#
loop_
_entity.id
_entity.type
_entity.pdbx_description
1 polymer ?
#
loop_
_entity_poly.entity_id
_entity_poly.type
_entity_poly.pdbx_seq_one_letter_code
_entity_poly.pdbx_strand_id
1 'polypeptide(L)' 'MSHGKDENEVGRCLETGCVHVRVDHKYYRPTEVDYLQGDSSKALKKLGWKPRVTFEELVKEMVDADVQLMRNNPNA' A
#
# COMPACT_ATOMS: atom_id res chain seq x y z
N MET A 1 15.45 -6.26 -2.40
CA MET A 1 15.24 -7.42 -3.31
C MET A 1 14.28 -8.41 -2.67
N SER A 2 13.25 -8.85 -3.39
CA SER A 2 12.39 -9.95 -2.96
C SER A 2 13.03 -11.31 -3.28
N HIS A 3 12.89 -12.26 -2.37
CA HIS A 3 13.35 -13.65 -2.56
C HIS A 3 12.27 -14.60 -2.04
N GLY A 4 11.99 -15.68 -2.77
CA GLY A 4 10.96 -16.66 -2.42
C GLY A 4 9.71 -16.56 -3.31
N LYS A 5 8.68 -17.34 -2.95
CA LYS A 5 7.35 -17.35 -3.58
C LYS A 5 6.30 -17.61 -2.50
N ASP A 6 5.11 -17.05 -2.69
CA ASP A 6 3.95 -17.25 -1.82
C ASP A 6 4.27 -16.94 -0.36
N GLU A 7 3.92 -17.82 0.58
CA GLU A 7 4.23 -17.70 2.01
C GLU A 7 5.72 -17.58 2.36
N ASN A 8 6.62 -17.91 1.44
CA ASN A 8 8.07 -17.84 1.66
C ASN A 8 8.68 -16.55 1.11
N GLU A 9 7.89 -15.64 0.53
CA GLU A 9 8.40 -14.38 0.00
C GLU A 9 8.85 -13.42 1.11
N VAL A 10 10.09 -12.94 0.98
CA VAL A 10 10.69 -11.96 1.90
C VAL A 10 11.27 -10.76 1.16
N GLY A 11 10.93 -9.57 1.64
CA GLY A 11 11.49 -8.30 1.19
C GLY A 11 12.68 -7.91 2.04
N ARG A 12 13.88 -7.82 1.42
CA ARG A 12 15.12 -7.43 2.09
C ARG A 12 15.63 -6.06 1.64
N CYS A 13 16.15 -5.28 2.59
CA CYS A 13 16.94 -4.09 2.31
C CYS A 13 18.28 -4.49 1.69
N LEU A 14 18.68 -3.81 0.62
CA LEU A 14 19.93 -4.08 -0.10
C LEU A 14 21.16 -3.64 0.69
N GLU A 15 21.04 -2.53 1.42
CA GLU A 15 22.16 -1.92 2.14
C GLU A 15 22.50 -2.67 3.42
N THR A 16 21.47 -3.08 4.18
CA THR A 16 21.65 -3.68 5.51
C THR A 16 21.48 -5.20 5.50
N GLY A 17 20.91 -5.77 4.44
CA GLY A 17 20.56 -7.20 4.37
C GLY A 17 19.38 -7.60 5.28
N CYS A 18 18.84 -6.67 6.07
CA CYS A 18 17.73 -6.90 6.99
C CYS A 18 16.43 -7.21 6.23
N VAL A 19 15.62 -8.10 6.79
CA VAL A 19 14.27 -8.39 6.29
C VAL A 19 13.30 -7.33 6.84
N HIS A 20 12.61 -6.62 5.94
CA HIS A 20 11.61 -5.61 6.30
C HIS A 20 10.17 -6.06 6.02
N VAL A 21 9.97 -6.99 5.09
CA VAL A 21 8.65 -7.48 4.69
C VAL A 21 8.64 -9.01 4.64
N ARG A 22 7.55 -9.63 5.11
CA ARG A 22 7.28 -11.08 5.02
C ARG A 22 5.80 -11.31 4.78
N VAL A 23 5.47 -12.46 4.20
CA VAL A 23 4.10 -12.94 4.05
C VAL A 23 3.71 -13.74 5.31
N ASP A 24 2.49 -13.49 5.82
CA ASP A 24 1.90 -14.26 6.92
C ASP A 24 0.49 -14.69 6.52
N HIS A 25 0.28 -16.02 6.50
CA HIS A 25 -0.98 -16.66 6.10
C HIS A 25 -2.17 -16.22 6.97
N LYS A 26 -1.92 -15.71 8.18
CA LYS A 26 -2.96 -15.15 9.06
C LYS A 26 -3.75 -14.01 8.40
N TYR A 27 -3.14 -13.25 7.49
CA TYR A 27 -3.78 -12.11 6.83
C TYR A 27 -4.54 -12.46 5.54
N TYR A 28 -4.48 -13.72 5.10
CA TYR A 28 -5.23 -14.19 3.93
C TYR A 28 -6.71 -14.31 4.28
N ARG A 29 -7.60 -13.90 3.37
CA ARG A 29 -9.03 -14.10 3.54
C ARG A 29 -9.48 -15.29 2.71
N PRO A 30 -10.35 -16.18 3.26
CA PRO A 30 -10.89 -17.32 2.50
C PRO A 30 -11.63 -16.94 1.22
N THR A 31 -12.10 -15.69 1.15
CA THR A 31 -12.78 -15.12 -0.01
C THR A 31 -12.06 -13.82 -0.39
N GLU A 32 -11.06 -13.93 -1.25
CA GLU A 32 -10.41 -12.77 -1.85
C GLU A 32 -11.24 -12.22 -3.03
N VAL A 33 -11.04 -10.94 -3.32
CA VAL A 33 -11.63 -10.29 -4.50
C VAL A 33 -10.51 -10.02 -5.49
N ASP A 34 -10.51 -10.75 -6.61
CA ASP A 34 -9.40 -10.71 -7.58
C ASP A 34 -9.24 -9.35 -8.27
N TYR A 35 -10.35 -8.65 -8.53
CA TYR A 35 -10.34 -7.42 -9.30
C TYR A 35 -11.43 -6.44 -8.88
N LEU A 36 -11.03 -5.20 -8.59
CA LEU A 36 -11.91 -4.09 -8.29
C LEU A 36 -11.55 -2.88 -9.17
N GLN A 37 -12.48 -2.47 -10.03
CA GLN A 37 -12.34 -1.28 -10.86
C GLN A 37 -13.68 -0.54 -10.92
N GLY A 38 -13.70 0.68 -10.41
CA GLY A 38 -14.88 1.55 -10.45
C GLY A 38 -14.88 2.47 -11.67
N ASP A 39 -16.04 2.63 -12.33
CA ASP A 39 -16.28 3.66 -13.33
C ASP A 39 -17.09 4.82 -12.73
N SER A 40 -16.43 5.97 -12.54
CA SER A 40 -17.05 7.18 -11.99
C SER A 40 -17.69 8.10 -13.04
N SER A 41 -17.89 7.65 -14.29
CA SER A 41 -18.44 8.45 -15.38
C SER A 41 -19.79 9.10 -15.05
N LYS A 42 -20.64 8.41 -14.27
CA LYS A 42 -21.94 8.97 -13.84
C LYS A 42 -21.76 10.17 -12.90
N ALA A 43 -20.82 10.08 -11.94
CA ALA A 43 -20.55 11.15 -10.99
C ALA A 43 -19.95 12.37 -11.70
N LEU A 44 -19.05 12.16 -12.65
CA LEU A 44 -18.54 13.23 -13.49
C LEU A 44 -19.66 13.95 -14.26
N LYS A 45 -20.52 13.20 -14.97
CA LYS A 45 -21.59 13.79 -15.79
C LYS A 45 -22.62 14.57 -14.97
N LYS A 46 -22.99 14.07 -13.79
CA LYS A 46 -24.08 14.66 -12.99
C LYS A 46 -23.60 15.69 -11.98
N LEU A 47 -22.38 15.53 -11.46
CA LEU A 47 -21.87 16.30 -10.33
C LEU A 47 -20.60 17.09 -10.68
N GLY A 48 -20.04 16.91 -11.89
CA GLY A 48 -18.73 17.46 -12.26
C GLY A 48 -17.57 16.85 -11.45
N TRP A 49 -17.83 15.80 -10.69
CA TRP A 49 -16.85 15.23 -9.76
C TRP A 49 -15.76 14.46 -10.49
N LYS A 50 -14.50 14.68 -10.10
CA LYS A 50 -13.32 13.94 -10.53
C LYS A 50 -12.38 13.72 -9.33
N PRO A 51 -11.67 12.58 -9.27
CA PRO A 51 -10.59 12.39 -8.29
C PRO A 51 -9.49 13.42 -8.57
N ARG A 52 -8.88 13.94 -7.50
CA ARG A 52 -7.80 14.94 -7.57
C ARG A 52 -6.42 14.37 -7.21
N VAL A 53 -6.40 13.24 -6.52
CA VAL A 53 -5.20 12.59 -6.01
C VAL A 53 -5.01 11.29 -6.77
N THR A 54 -3.83 11.08 -7.32
CA THR A 54 -3.42 9.84 -7.98
C THR A 54 -2.96 8.80 -6.95
N PHE A 55 -2.80 7.56 -7.39
CA PHE A 55 -2.29 6.50 -6.52
C PHE A 55 -0.87 6.81 -5.99
N GLU A 56 0.01 7.30 -6.85
CA GLU A 56 1.40 7.62 -6.49
C GLU A 56 1.47 8.79 -5.49
N GLU A 57 0.66 9.84 -5.70
CA GLU A 57 0.56 10.96 -4.76
C GLU A 57 0.04 10.51 -3.40
N LEU A 58 -0.98 9.63 -3.37
CA LEU A 58 -1.52 9.11 -2.13
C LEU A 58 -0.47 8.29 -1.36
N VAL A 59 0.25 7.38 -2.03
CA VAL A 59 1.34 6.61 -1.41
C VAL A 59 2.40 7.53 -0.83
N LYS A 60 2.80 8.56 -1.59
CA LYS A 60 3.78 9.54 -1.12
C LYS A 60 3.29 10.31 0.11
N GLU A 61 2.07 10.83 0.07
CA GLU A 61 1.47 11.59 1.17
C GLU A 61 1.42 10.75 2.46
N MET A 62 1.00 9.48 2.35
CA MET A 62 0.93 8.57 3.48
C MET A 62 2.31 8.28 4.07
N VAL A 63 3.30 7.95 3.24
CA VAL A 63 4.67 7.64 3.71
C VAL A 63 5.33 8.87 4.33
N ASP A 64 5.20 10.04 3.71
CA ASP A 64 5.78 11.28 4.22
C ASP A 64 5.19 11.63 5.60
N ALA A 65 3.87 11.46 5.76
CA ALA A 65 3.18 11.68 7.03
C ALA A 65 3.65 10.71 8.12
N ASP A 66 3.73 9.41 7.82
CA ASP A 66 4.20 8.41 8.79
C ASP A 66 5.67 8.60 9.16
N VAL A 67 6.53 8.96 8.20
CA VAL A 67 7.95 9.29 8.49
C VAL A 67 8.04 10.50 9.41
N GLN A 68 7.23 11.53 9.19
CA GLN A 68 7.19 12.71 10.06
C GLN A 68 6.68 12.34 11.46
N LEU A 69 5.62 11.53 11.55
CA LEU A 69 5.07 11.06 12.81
C LEU A 69 6.10 10.27 13.61
N MET A 70 6.75 9.28 13.00
CA MET A 70 7.75 8.42 13.64
C MET A 70 9.02 9.18 14.06
N ARG A 71 9.42 10.22 13.31
CA ARG A 71 10.52 11.12 13.72
C ARG A 71 10.19 11.90 14.99
N ASN A 72 8.93 12.28 15.18
CA ASN A 72 8.49 13.06 16.33
C ASN A 72 8.15 12.20 17.55
N ASN A 73 7.50 11.05 17.32
CA ASN A 73 7.14 10.09 18.35
C ASN A 73 7.27 8.65 17.78
N PRO A 74 8.34 7.93 18.11
CA PRO A 74 8.58 6.58 17.59
C PRO A 74 7.64 5.51 18.19
N ASN A 75 6.79 5.88 19.14
CA ASN A 75 5.81 5.00 19.79
C ASN A 75 4.36 5.33 19.41
N ALA A 76 4.14 6.19 18.41
CA ALA A 76 2.80 6.54 17.95
C ALA A 76 2.09 5.37 17.25
#